data_AF-A0A7X7PRI5-F1
#
_entry.id   AF-A0A7X7PRI5-F1
#
_cell.length_a   1.000
_cell.length_b   1.000
_cell.length_c   1.000
_cell.angle_alpha   90.00
_cell.angle_beta   90.00
_cell.angle_gamma   90.00
#
_symmetry.space_group_name_H-M   'P 1'
#
loop_
_entity.id
_entity.type
_entity.pdbx_description
1 polymer ?
#
loop_
_entity_poly.entity_id
_entity_poly.type
_entity_poly.pdbx_seq_one_letter_code
_entity_poly.pdbx_strand_id
1 'polypeptide(L)'
;MAQVVTARFPESVVEALDRVAAARRRSRADILREAVDLYLEEWADYQTALDRLQDPTDRTLTWEELLSDLTSAQATGDGEG
;
A
#
# COMPACT_ATOMS: atom_id res chain seq x y z
N MET A 1 14.86 -11.00 16.18
CA MET A 1 14.43 -10.80 17.58
C MET A 1 13.01 -10.26 17.56
N ALA A 2 12.11 -10.77 18.39
CA ALA A 2 10.75 -10.23 18.50
C ALA A 2 10.68 -9.22 19.65
N GLN A 3 10.03 -8.07 19.42
CA GLN A 3 9.78 -7.04 20.43
C GLN A 3 8.28 -7.01 20.76
N VAL A 4 7.94 -6.73 22.02
CA VAL A 4 6.54 -6.61 22.45
C VAL A 4 6.12 -5.15 22.36
N VAL A 5 5.06 -4.88 21.58
CA VAL A 5 4.41 -3.58 21.50
C VAL A 5 3.02 -3.69 22.13
N THR A 6 2.68 -2.75 23.02
CA THR A 6 1.36 -2.70 23.67
C THR A 6 0.61 -1.46 23.21
N ALA A 7 -0.60 -1.65 22.68
CA ALA A 7 -1.50 -0.59 22.27
C ALA A 7 -2.91 -0.86 22.79
N ARG A 8 -3.64 0.21 23.13
CA ARG A 8 -5.06 0.13 23.52
C ARG A 8 -5.93 0.35 22.30
N PHE A 9 -6.93 -0.51 22.13
CA PHE A 9 -7.93 -0.39 21.08
C PHE A 9 -9.32 -0.19 21.71
N PRO A 10 -10.22 0.54 21.04
CA PRO A 10 -11.64 0.55 21.40
C PRO A 10 -12.22 -0.87 21.40
N GLU A 11 -13.19 -1.13 22.27
CA GLU A 11 -13.83 -2.45 22.39
C GLU A 11 -14.40 -2.94 21.05
N SER A 12 -15.03 -2.05 20.29
CA SER A 12 -15.56 -2.34 18.95
C SER A 12 -14.51 -2.86 17.97
N VAL A 13 -13.26 -2.40 18.09
CA VAL A 13 -12.14 -2.85 17.25
C VAL A 13 -11.69 -4.24 17.68
N VAL A 14 -11.63 -4.50 18.99
CA VAL A 14 -11.29 -5.83 19.52
C VAL A 14 -12.32 -6.87 19.11
N GLU A 15 -13.60 -6.54 19.18
CA GLU A 15 -14.68 -7.41 18.71
C GLU A 15 -14.59 -7.69 17.20
N ALA A 16 -14.22 -6.69 16.39
CA ALA A 16 -14.01 -6.88 14.97
C ALA A 16 -12.83 -7.82 14.69
N LEU A 17 -11.71 -7.63 15.40
CA LEU A 17 -10.54 -8.52 15.32
C LEU A 17 -10.89 -9.95 15.70
N ASP A 18 -11.74 -10.14 16.72
CA ASP A 18 -12.23 -11.46 17.13
C ASP A 18 -13.00 -12.17 16.03
N ARG A 19 -13.93 -11.46 15.36
CA ARG A 19 -14.70 -12.02 14.26
C ARG A 19 -13.79 -12.45 13.10
N VAL A 20 -12.79 -11.63 12.76
CA VAL A 20 -11.83 -11.95 11.69
C VAL A 20 -10.95 -13.14 12.07
N ALA A 21 -10.43 -13.16 13.29
CA ALA A 21 -9.60 -14.24 13.81
C ALA A 21 -10.36 -15.58 13.80
N ALA A 22 -11.61 -15.58 14.25
CA ALA A 22 -12.49 -16.75 14.22
C ALA A 22 -12.77 -17.22 12.79
N ALA A 23 -13.15 -16.31 11.89
CA ALA A 23 -13.44 -16.63 10.49
C ALA A 23 -12.23 -17.22 9.75
N ARG A 24 -11.02 -16.71 10.04
CA ARG A 24 -9.77 -17.16 9.41
C ARG A 24 -9.07 -18.28 10.16
N ARG A 25 -9.62 -18.74 11.30
CA ARG A 25 -9.02 -19.74 12.20
C ARG A 25 -7.59 -19.40 12.60
N ARG A 26 -7.33 -18.13 12.91
CA ARG A 26 -6.01 -17.62 13.33
C ARG A 26 -6.12 -16.89 14.67
N SER A 27 -4.98 -16.64 15.31
CA SER A 27 -4.98 -15.84 16.54
C SER A 27 -5.13 -14.34 16.24
N ARG A 28 -5.62 -13.57 17.21
CA ARG A 28 -5.64 -12.10 17.11
C ARG A 28 -4.26 -11.51 16.79
N ALA A 29 -3.22 -12.10 17.38
CA ALA A 29 -1.85 -11.67 17.16
C ALA A 29 -1.40 -11.88 15.71
N ASP A 30 -1.82 -12.97 15.07
CA ASP A 30 -1.49 -13.21 13.66
C ASP A 30 -2.20 -12.21 12.74
N ILE A 31 -3.47 -11.91 13.02
CA ILE A 31 -4.22 -10.88 12.27
C ILE A 31 -3.57 -9.50 12.44
N LEU A 32 -3.15 -9.16 13.66
CA LEU A 32 -2.48 -7.88 13.93
C LEU A 32 -1.11 -7.78 13.25
N ARG A 33 -0.30 -8.86 13.25
CA ARG A 33 0.97 -8.88 12.52
C ARG A 33 0.76 -8.68 11.03
N GLU A 34 -0.17 -9.43 10.44
CA GLU A 34 -0.50 -9.31 9.02
C GLU A 34 -0.99 -7.91 8.66
N ALA A 35 -1.86 -7.30 9.49
CA ALA A 35 -2.34 -5.94 9.26
C ALA A 35 -1.22 -4.88 9.34
N VAL A 36 -0.26 -5.06 10.27
CA VAL A 36 0.90 -4.18 10.39
C VAL A 36 1.85 -4.36 9.21
N ASP A 37 2.12 -5.60 8.80
CA ASP A 37 2.98 -5.88 7.65
C ASP A 37 2.41 -5.26 6.37
N LEU A 38 1.10 -5.47 6.12
CA LEU A 38 0.39 -4.86 4.99
C LEU A 38 0.44 -3.33 5.05
N TYR A 39 0.18 -2.74 6.22
CA TYR A 39 0.23 -1.29 6.38
C TYR A 39 1.63 -0.75 6.08
N LEU A 40 2.69 -1.39 6.58
CA LEU A 40 4.06 -0.92 6.38
C LEU A 40 4.53 -1.10 4.92
N GLU A 41 4.10 -2.17 4.25
CA GLU A 41 4.37 -2.41 2.84
C GLU A 41 3.70 -1.34 1.97
N GLU A 42 2.40 -1.08 2.18
CA GLU A 42 1.64 -0.14 1.36
C GLU A 42 1.90 1.33 1.71
N TRP A 43 2.30 1.64 2.94
CA TRP A 43 2.46 3.01 3.41
C TRP A 43 3.47 3.80 2.56
N ALA A 44 4.61 3.19 2.20
CA ALA A 44 5.64 3.88 1.41
C ALA A 44 5.13 4.24 0.00
N ASP A 45 4.37 3.34 -0.62
CA ASP A 45 3.76 3.56 -1.93
C ASP A 45 2.69 4.65 -1.85
N TYR A 46 1.85 4.62 -0.83
CA TYR A 46 0.83 5.66 -0.60
C TYR A 46 1.43 7.03 -0.32
N GLN A 47 2.51 7.11 0.47
CA GLN A 47 3.21 8.37 0.69
C GLN A 47 3.81 8.90 -0.61
N THR A 48 4.47 8.04 -1.39
CA THR A 48 5.04 8.43 -2.70
C THR A 48 3.97 8.94 -3.66
N ALA A 49 2.82 8.27 -3.72
CA ALA A 49 1.70 8.69 -4.56
C ALA A 49 1.10 10.03 -4.09
N LEU A 50 0.98 10.22 -2.78
CA LEU A 50 0.48 11.47 -2.20
C LEU A 50 1.45 12.62 -2.44
N ASP A 51 2.75 12.40 -2.27
CA ASP A 51 3.80 13.39 -2.51
C ASP A 51 3.77 13.86 -3.96
N ARG A 52 3.64 12.94 -4.92
CA ARG A 52 3.48 13.28 -6.35
C ARG A 52 2.19 14.04 -6.62
N LEU A 53 1.07 13.59 -6.07
CA LEU A 53 -0.22 14.26 -6.23
C LEU A 53 -0.21 15.70 -5.70
N GLN A 54 0.56 15.94 -4.64
CA GLN A 54 0.70 17.25 -4.02
C GLN A 54 1.84 18.10 -4.61
N ASP A 55 2.64 17.54 -5.52
CA ASP A 55 3.73 18.26 -6.17
C ASP A 55 3.18 19.23 -7.22
N PRO A 56 3.21 20.56 -6.97
CA PRO A 56 2.69 21.54 -7.92
C PRO A 56 3.59 21.70 -9.16
N THR A 57 4.78 21.10 -9.15
CA THR A 57 5.70 21.07 -10.28
C THR A 57 5.50 19.84 -11.16
N ASP A 58 4.65 18.89 -10.74
CA ASP A 58 4.31 17.73 -11.54
C ASP A 58 3.52 18.15 -12.79
N ARG A 59 3.91 17.59 -13.94
CA ARG A 59 3.36 17.99 -15.24
C ARG A 59 1.98 17.38 -15.40
N THR A 60 0.96 18.22 -15.55
CA THR A 60 -0.35 17.76 -16.01
C THR A 60 -0.26 17.34 -17.48
N LEU A 61 -0.65 16.10 -17.78
CA LEU A 61 -0.69 15.54 -19.13
C LEU A 61 -2.15 15.38 -19.57
N THR A 62 -2.44 15.62 -20.85
CA THR A 62 -3.70 15.15 -21.44
C THR A 62 -3.66 13.64 -21.65
N TRP A 63 -4.82 13.04 -21.89
CA TRP A 63 -4.91 11.61 -22.17
C TRP A 63 -4.08 11.21 -23.41
N GLU A 64 -4.06 12.06 -24.44
CA GLU A 64 -3.27 11.85 -25.66
C GLU A 64 -1.76 11.91 -25.38
N GLU A 65 -1.33 12.87 -24.56
CA GLU A 65 0.09 13.01 -24.16
C GLU A 65 0.55 11.80 -23.33
N LEU A 66 -0.25 11.37 -22.35
CA LEU A 66 0.05 10.19 -21.54
C LEU A 66 0.16 8.92 -22.40
N LEU A 67 -0.78 8.70 -23.33
CA LEU A 67 -0.77 7.54 -24.20
C LEU A 67 0.44 7.55 -25.14
N SER A 68 0.81 8.72 -25.67
CA SER A 68 2.01 8.90 -26.48
C SER A 68 3.27 8.57 -25.69
N ASP A 69 3.41 9.08 -24.47
CA ASP A 69 4.58 8.84 -23.60
C ASP A 69 4.70 7.35 -23.22
N LEU A 70 3.60 6.71 -22.85
CA LEU A 70 3.60 5.28 -22.51
C LEU A 70 3.96 4.41 -23.72
N THR A 71 3.40 4.68 -24.90
CA THR A 71 3.64 3.86 -26.11
C THR A 71 5.01 4.09 -26.73
N SER A 72 5.55 5.32 -26.66
CA SER A 72 6.91 5.63 -27.11
C SER A 72 7.99 5.09 -26.16
N ALA A 73 7.72 5.02 -24.86
CA ALA A 73 8.61 4.36 -23.89
C ALA A 73 8.72 2.85 -24.12
N GLN A 74 7.63 2.16 -24.51
CA GLN A 74 7.67 0.72 -24.83
C GLN A 74 8.45 0.42 -26.13
N ALA A 75 8.49 1.36 -27.09
CA ALA A 75 9.23 1.17 -28.34
C ALA A 75 10.77 1.22 -28.16
N THR A 76 11.26 1.68 -27.01
CA THR A 76 12.69 1.84 -26.74
C THR A 76 13.30 0.63 -25.99
N GLY A 77 12.47 -0.28 -25.46
CA GLY A 77 12.92 -1.43 -24.64
C GLY A 77 13.20 -2.73 -25.40
N ASP A 78 12.73 -2.88 -26.65
CA ASP A 78 12.87 -4.12 -27.45
C ASP A 78 14.06 -4.05 -28.44
N GLY A 79 15.13 -3.33 -28.06
CA GLY A 79 16.24 -2.97 -28.93
C GLY A 79 17.62 -3.09 -28.31
N GLU A 80 17.87 -4.06 -27.42
CA GLU A 80 19.24 -4.46 -27.07
C GLU A 80 19.41 -5.96 -27.33
N GLY A 81 20.11 -6.27 -28.43
CA GLY A 81 20.63 -7.59 -28.76
C GLY A 81 22.06 -7.78 -28.27
#